data_AF-A0A7C4SWE4-F1
#
_entry.id   AF-A0A7C4SWE4-F1
#
_cell.length_a   1.000
_cell.length_b   1.000
_cell.length_c   1.000
_cell.angle_alpha   90.00
_cell.angle_beta   90.00
_cell.angle_gamma   90.00
#
_symmetry.space_group_name_H-M   'P 1'
#
loop_
_entity.id
_entity.type
_entity.pdbx_description
1 polymer ?
#
loop_
_entity_poly.entity_id
_entity_poly.type
_entity_poly.pdbx_seq_one_letter_code
_entity_poly.pdbx_strand_id
1 'polypeptide(L)'
;MNKIKKYVAIVTAVALLCIAALLLLPLISGASPEYEFTRAFLESLRYQKSAFIKHRRLPPLKADIKRLNAAAAPFLENLKAANTDLKQAQSIIMKFKGSGNATLKKTAALVLSLYDKQIQLSEKSLKIYSQVFDPEQMDELGSFTQGKLAAEARKLPEERQNTDRLLMDAAILVTHSLYSNTPDKEGRLNRLTITARERGKLIRQIDEYFSAKVTIPDACAEQIRQALTGKYKSRDQR
;
A
#
# COMPACT_ATOMS: atom_id res chain seq x y z
N MET A 1 4.46 -41.25 57.23
CA MET A 1 5.43 -40.18 56.86
C MET A 1 5.82 -40.11 55.38
N ASN A 2 5.81 -41.20 54.60
CA ASN A 2 6.27 -41.19 53.19
C ASN A 2 5.32 -40.51 52.16
N LYS A 3 4.01 -40.44 52.44
CA LYS A 3 3.05 -39.85 51.48
C LYS A 3 3.11 -38.32 51.42
N ILE A 4 3.36 -37.67 52.56
CA ILE A 4 3.40 -36.20 52.66
C ILE A 4 4.62 -35.63 51.92
N LYS A 5 5.80 -36.26 52.05
CA LYS A 5 7.01 -35.84 51.32
C LYS A 5 6.86 -35.95 49.79
N LYS A 6 6.15 -36.97 49.30
CA LYS A 6 5.85 -37.11 47.86
C LYS A 6 4.93 -36.00 47.35
N TYR A 7 3.90 -35.63 48.12
CA TYR A 7 2.99 -34.55 47.75
C TYR A 7 3.68 -33.19 47.66
N VAL A 8 4.52 -32.86 48.65
CA VAL A 8 5.24 -31.58 48.66
C VAL A 8 6.20 -31.48 47.47
N ALA A 9 6.90 -32.56 47.12
CA ALA A 9 7.81 -32.60 45.97
C ALA A 9 7.08 -32.43 44.62
N ILE A 10 5.89 -33.01 44.47
CA ILE A 10 5.08 -32.87 43.25
C ILE A 10 4.57 -31.43 43.11
N VAL A 11 4.05 -30.83 44.19
CA VAL A 11 3.54 -29.46 44.16
C VAL A 11 4.66 -28.45 43.86
N THR A 12 5.84 -28.62 44.44
CA THR A 12 6.99 -27.76 44.15
C THR A 12 7.50 -27.93 42.71
N ALA A 13 7.56 -29.17 42.20
CA ALA A 13 7.95 -29.41 40.80
C ALA A 13 6.95 -28.78 39.81
N VAL A 14 5.65 -28.86 40.07
CA VAL A 14 4.60 -28.25 39.23
C VAL A 14 4.66 -26.72 39.30
N ALA A 15 4.88 -26.14 40.49
CA ALA A 15 5.04 -24.70 40.65
C ALA A 15 6.28 -24.17 39.91
N LEU A 16 7.41 -24.89 40.00
CA LEU A 16 8.64 -24.56 39.26
C LEU A 16 8.46 -24.67 37.75
N LEU A 17 7.72 -25.68 37.26
CA LEU A 17 7.37 -25.82 35.84
C LEU A 17 6.45 -24.70 35.35
N CYS A 18 5.50 -24.26 36.17
CA CYS A 18 4.63 -23.13 35.83
C CYS A 18 5.41 -21.80 35.79
N ILE A 19 6.33 -21.57 36.73
CA ILE A 19 7.19 -20.38 36.74
C ILE A 19 8.17 -20.41 35.56
N ALA A 20 8.75 -21.57 35.24
CA ALA A 20 9.60 -21.73 34.07
C ALA A 20 8.83 -21.52 32.76
N ALA A 21 7.59 -22.00 32.65
CA ALA A 21 6.72 -21.75 31.49
C ALA A 21 6.31 -20.27 31.36
N LEU A 22 6.12 -19.57 32.49
CA LEU A 22 5.89 -18.12 32.52
C LEU A 22 7.14 -17.30 32.15
N LEU A 23 8.33 -17.78 32.47
CA LEU A 23 9.62 -17.16 32.12
C LEU A 23 10.08 -17.52 30.69
N LEU A 24 9.55 -18.60 30.12
CA LEU A 24 9.80 -19.07 28.74
C LEU A 24 8.70 -18.67 27.76
N LEU A 25 7.66 -17.94 28.19
CA LEU A 25 6.88 -17.14 27.26
C LEU A 25 7.90 -16.23 26.58
N PRO A 26 8.20 -16.42 25.29
CA PRO A 26 8.90 -15.38 24.59
C PRO A 26 8.02 -14.15 24.81
N LEU A 27 8.62 -12.99 25.08
CA LEU A 27 8.03 -11.78 24.54
C LEU A 27 7.95 -12.06 23.03
N ILE A 28 6.86 -12.70 22.58
CA ILE A 28 6.38 -12.62 21.23
C ILE A 28 5.88 -11.19 21.17
N SER A 29 6.81 -10.24 21.15
CA SER A 29 6.51 -8.88 20.76
C SER A 29 6.19 -9.01 19.28
N GLY A 30 4.95 -9.40 18.98
CA GLY A 30 4.39 -9.26 17.64
C GLY A 30 4.67 -7.83 17.20
N ALA A 31 5.05 -7.67 15.93
CA ALA A 31 5.27 -6.35 15.40
C ALA A 31 4.01 -5.50 15.62
N SER A 32 4.20 -4.21 15.89
CA SER A 32 3.10 -3.29 16.14
C SER A 32 2.14 -3.28 14.94
N PRO A 33 0.81 -3.21 15.16
CA PRO A 33 -0.16 -3.11 14.08
C PRO A 33 0.13 -1.96 13.11
N GLU A 34 0.62 -0.83 13.64
CA GLU A 34 1.01 0.36 12.88
C GLU A 34 2.22 0.09 11.98
N TYR A 35 3.21 -0.67 12.46
CA TYR A 35 4.33 -1.13 11.64
C TYR A 35 3.84 -2.07 10.53
N GLU A 36 3.05 -3.09 10.84
CA GLU A 36 2.58 -4.05 9.83
C GLU A 36 1.72 -3.37 8.77
N PHE A 37 0.86 -2.44 9.15
CA PHE A 37 0.06 -1.67 8.22
C PHE A 37 0.93 -0.76 7.34
N THR A 38 1.89 -0.05 7.91
CA THR A 38 2.78 0.84 7.15
C THR A 38 3.65 0.03 6.18
N ARG A 39 4.18 -1.12 6.62
CA ARG A 39 4.94 -2.06 5.77
C ARG A 39 4.10 -2.56 4.60
N ALA A 40 2.85 -2.94 4.87
CA ALA A 40 1.91 -3.38 3.84
C ALA A 40 1.55 -2.24 2.87
N PHE A 41 1.41 -1.01 3.37
CA PHE A 41 1.20 0.16 2.54
C PHE A 41 2.39 0.45 1.62
N LEU A 42 3.62 0.43 2.13
CA LEU A 42 4.83 0.55 1.30
C LEU A 42 4.92 -0.54 0.24
N GLU A 43 4.57 -1.78 0.59
CA GLU A 43 4.54 -2.88 -0.39
C GLU A 43 3.45 -2.65 -1.45
N SER A 44 2.28 -2.15 -1.06
CA SER A 44 1.23 -1.78 -2.02
C SER A 44 1.67 -0.63 -2.95
N LEU A 45 2.43 0.35 -2.43
CA LEU A 45 3.00 1.43 -3.23
C LEU A 45 4.03 0.93 -4.25
N ARG A 46 4.74 -0.16 -3.96
CA ARG A 46 5.67 -0.80 -4.91
C ARG A 46 4.92 -1.33 -6.13
N TYR A 47 3.79 -2.01 -5.92
CA TYR A 47 2.91 -2.44 -7.01
C TYR A 47 2.26 -1.25 -7.73
N GLN A 48 1.82 -0.22 -6.99
CA GLN A 48 1.31 1.02 -7.57
C GLN A 48 2.33 1.70 -8.50
N LYS A 49 3.61 1.75 -8.09
CA LYS A 49 4.71 2.30 -8.87
C LYS A 49 4.91 1.52 -10.17
N SER A 50 4.86 0.20 -10.10
CA SER A 50 4.91 -0.68 -11.28
C SER A 50 3.74 -0.39 -12.25
N ALA A 51 2.51 -0.27 -11.74
CA ALA A 51 1.34 0.10 -12.54
C ALA A 51 1.49 1.48 -13.19
N PHE A 52 1.98 2.47 -12.43
CA PHE A 52 2.22 3.83 -12.91
C PHE A 52 3.23 3.87 -14.07
N ILE A 53 4.32 3.12 -13.97
CA ILE A 53 5.34 3.02 -15.04
C ILE A 53 4.74 2.39 -16.31
N LYS A 54 3.95 1.32 -16.16
CA LYS A 54 3.25 0.66 -17.27
C LYS A 54 2.24 1.59 -17.95
N HIS A 55 1.58 2.46 -17.18
CA HIS A 55 0.70 3.50 -17.71
C HIS A 55 1.44 4.66 -18.39
N ARG A 56 2.67 5.04 -17.99
CA ARG A 56 3.40 6.15 -18.65
C ARG A 56 4.03 5.80 -19.99
N ARG A 57 4.19 4.52 -20.32
CA ARG A 57 4.67 4.06 -21.64
C ARG A 57 3.59 4.15 -22.74
N LEU A 58 2.79 5.22 -22.70
CA LEU A 58 1.72 5.54 -23.65
C LEU A 58 2.29 6.32 -24.84
N PRO A 59 2.30 5.79 -26.07
CA PRO A 59 2.47 6.64 -27.23
C PRO A 59 1.28 7.61 -27.32
N PRO A 60 1.49 8.91 -27.58
CA PRO A 60 0.38 9.83 -27.80
C PRO A 60 -0.45 9.36 -29.00
N LEU A 61 -1.79 9.45 -28.89
CA LEU A 61 -2.79 9.18 -29.95
C LEU A 61 -2.72 10.18 -31.14
N LYS A 62 -1.52 10.61 -31.56
CA LYS A 62 -1.31 11.69 -32.52
C LYS A 62 -0.64 11.30 -33.85
N ALA A 63 -0.34 10.03 -34.11
CA ALA A 63 0.26 9.65 -35.40
C ALA A 63 -0.28 8.33 -35.92
N ASP A 64 -0.88 8.42 -37.12
CA ASP A 64 -1.16 7.35 -38.09
C ASP A 64 -1.66 6.02 -37.50
N ILE A 65 -2.98 5.80 -37.54
CA ILE A 65 -3.67 4.59 -37.04
C ILE A 65 -3.01 3.30 -37.59
N LYS A 66 -2.43 3.34 -38.79
CA LYS A 66 -1.68 2.21 -39.38
C LYS A 66 -0.38 1.88 -38.65
N ARG A 67 0.33 2.87 -38.07
CA ARG A 67 1.50 2.65 -37.20
C ARG A 67 1.11 2.23 -35.78
N LEU A 68 -0.09 2.60 -35.33
CA LEU A 68 -0.60 2.25 -34.00
C LEU A 68 -0.90 0.76 -33.84
N ASN A 69 -1.26 0.03 -34.90
CA ASN A 69 -1.58 -1.41 -34.80
C ASN A 69 -0.41 -2.27 -34.29
N ALA A 70 0.84 -1.99 -34.69
CA ALA A 70 2.01 -2.73 -34.19
C ALA A 70 2.33 -2.43 -32.71
N ALA A 71 1.96 -1.25 -32.22
CA ALA A 71 2.15 -0.83 -30.83
C ALA A 71 0.94 -1.14 -29.92
N ALA A 72 -0.22 -1.47 -30.50
CA ALA A 72 -1.47 -1.68 -29.79
C ALA A 72 -1.45 -2.91 -28.89
N ALA A 73 -1.03 -4.07 -29.41
CA ALA A 73 -0.96 -5.31 -28.63
C ALA A 73 -0.06 -5.17 -27.38
N PRO A 74 1.23 -4.76 -27.49
CA PRO A 74 2.07 -4.58 -26.30
C PRO A 74 1.56 -3.48 -25.37
N PHE A 75 0.84 -2.50 -25.89
CA PHE A 75 0.19 -1.47 -25.09
C PHE A 75 -0.98 -2.01 -24.24
N LEU A 76 -1.90 -2.75 -24.85
CA LEU A 76 -3.03 -3.36 -24.14
C LEU A 76 -2.54 -4.36 -23.09
N GLU A 77 -1.47 -5.12 -23.38
CA GLU A 77 -0.82 -5.99 -22.40
C GLU A 77 -0.24 -5.21 -21.21
N ASN A 78 0.39 -4.05 -21.45
CA ASN A 78 0.85 -3.18 -20.36
C ASN A 78 -0.30 -2.67 -19.49
N LEU A 79 -1.46 -2.32 -20.09
CA LEU A 79 -2.65 -1.91 -19.33
C LEU A 79 -3.21 -3.07 -18.48
N LYS A 80 -3.29 -4.28 -19.04
CA LYS A 80 -3.70 -5.47 -18.28
C LYS A 80 -2.74 -5.74 -17.13
N ALA A 81 -1.44 -5.70 -17.37
CA ALA A 81 -0.41 -5.88 -16.35
C ALA A 81 -0.49 -4.80 -15.26
N ALA A 82 -0.76 -3.54 -15.62
CA ALA A 82 -0.97 -2.47 -14.66
C ALA A 82 -2.20 -2.73 -13.79
N ASN A 83 -3.32 -3.21 -14.37
CA ASN A 83 -4.50 -3.58 -13.61
C ASN A 83 -4.23 -4.74 -12.64
N THR A 84 -3.45 -5.73 -13.05
CA THR A 84 -3.01 -6.83 -12.17
C THR A 84 -2.20 -6.32 -10.98
N ASP A 85 -1.27 -5.39 -11.21
CA ASP A 85 -0.50 -4.78 -10.13
C ASP A 85 -1.40 -4.01 -9.15
N LEU A 86 -2.38 -3.25 -9.65
CA LEU A 86 -3.35 -2.54 -8.79
C LEU A 86 -4.17 -3.50 -7.92
N LYS A 87 -4.64 -4.61 -8.50
CA LYS A 87 -5.35 -5.67 -7.77
C LYS A 87 -4.46 -6.32 -6.71
N GLN A 88 -3.17 -6.49 -6.99
CA GLN A 88 -2.21 -6.99 -6.01
C GLN A 88 -1.94 -5.96 -4.90
N ALA A 89 -1.80 -4.68 -5.22
CA ALA A 89 -1.69 -3.61 -4.23
C ALA A 89 -2.91 -3.58 -3.29
N GLN A 90 -4.11 -3.72 -3.85
CA GLN A 90 -5.35 -3.79 -3.09
C GLN A 90 -5.40 -5.01 -2.16
N SER A 91 -5.03 -6.20 -2.65
CA SER A 91 -5.09 -7.46 -1.88
C SER A 91 -4.20 -7.43 -0.64
N ILE A 92 -3.06 -6.73 -0.71
CA ILE A 92 -2.15 -6.51 0.42
C ILE A 92 -2.85 -5.73 1.54
N ILE A 93 -3.57 -4.66 1.20
CA ILE A 93 -4.26 -3.80 2.17
C ILE A 93 -5.54 -4.44 2.70
N MET A 94 -6.18 -5.32 1.93
CA MET A 94 -7.44 -5.98 2.29
C MET A 94 -7.38 -6.67 3.67
N LYS A 95 -6.20 -7.17 4.06
CA LYS A 95 -5.94 -7.81 5.35
C LYS A 95 -6.25 -6.90 6.56
N PHE A 96 -6.24 -5.58 6.37
CA PHE A 96 -6.47 -4.59 7.42
C PHE A 96 -7.91 -4.04 7.47
N LYS A 97 -8.78 -4.46 6.54
CA LYS A 97 -10.20 -4.08 6.52
C LYS A 97 -10.93 -4.45 7.82
N GLY A 98 -10.52 -5.54 8.46
CA GLY A 98 -11.03 -6.04 9.73
C GLY A 98 -10.19 -5.69 10.95
N SER A 99 -9.25 -4.74 10.85
CA SER A 99 -8.34 -4.41 11.96
C SER A 99 -9.12 -3.99 13.21
N GLY A 100 -8.68 -4.48 14.38
CA GLY A 100 -9.19 -4.06 15.69
C GLY A 100 -8.81 -2.62 16.05
N ASN A 101 -7.80 -2.05 15.38
CA ASN A 101 -7.45 -0.64 15.52
C ASN A 101 -8.33 0.21 14.57
N ALA A 102 -9.17 1.08 15.16
CA ALA A 102 -10.13 1.89 14.42
C ALA A 102 -9.48 2.86 13.41
N THR A 103 -8.32 3.42 13.74
CA THR A 103 -7.56 4.31 12.84
C THR A 103 -7.04 3.54 11.63
N LEU A 104 -6.44 2.36 11.87
CA LEU A 104 -5.95 1.50 10.79
C LEU A 104 -7.09 1.00 9.91
N LYS A 105 -8.22 0.61 10.51
CA LYS A 105 -9.42 0.18 9.78
C LYS A 105 -9.96 1.28 8.85
N LYS A 106 -10.08 2.51 9.34
CA LYS A 106 -10.53 3.66 8.52
C LYS A 106 -9.54 3.99 7.40
N THR A 107 -8.24 4.00 7.71
CA THR A 107 -7.18 4.28 6.73
C THR A 107 -7.14 3.19 5.65
N ALA A 108 -7.23 1.91 6.04
CA ALA A 108 -7.32 0.79 5.12
C ALA A 108 -8.55 0.90 4.20
N ALA A 109 -9.73 1.26 4.73
CA ALA A 109 -10.93 1.45 3.91
C ALA A 109 -10.76 2.55 2.85
N LEU A 110 -10.11 3.66 3.21
CA LEU A 110 -9.81 4.74 2.26
C LEU A 110 -8.84 4.28 1.17
N VAL A 111 -7.75 3.61 1.54
CA VAL A 111 -6.77 3.08 0.58
C VAL A 111 -7.42 2.04 -0.34
N LEU A 112 -8.27 1.17 0.18
CA LEU A 112 -9.01 0.19 -0.62
C LEU A 112 -9.95 0.85 -1.63
N SER A 113 -10.70 1.88 -1.20
CA SER A 113 -11.59 2.64 -2.08
C SER A 113 -10.82 3.37 -3.18
N LEU A 114 -9.61 3.86 -2.88
CA LEU A 114 -8.72 4.43 -3.88
C LEU A 114 -8.30 3.39 -4.92
N TYR A 115 -7.85 2.21 -4.48
CA TYR A 115 -7.47 1.13 -5.40
C TYR A 115 -8.65 0.66 -6.24
N ASP A 116 -9.86 0.57 -5.68
CA ASP A 116 -11.08 0.28 -6.46
C ASP A 116 -11.27 1.28 -7.60
N LYS A 117 -11.13 2.59 -7.32
CA LYS A 117 -11.24 3.64 -8.35
C LYS A 117 -10.16 3.52 -9.41
N GLN A 118 -8.92 3.23 -9.03
CA GLN A 118 -7.81 3.07 -9.97
C GLN A 118 -7.97 1.82 -10.85
N ILE A 119 -8.45 0.72 -10.28
CA ILE A 119 -8.79 -0.52 -11.01
C ILE A 119 -9.90 -0.23 -12.03
N GLN A 120 -11.00 0.40 -11.60
CA GLN A 120 -12.10 0.78 -12.49
C GLN A 120 -11.62 1.69 -13.63
N LEU A 121 -10.74 2.65 -13.33
CA LEU A 121 -10.18 3.54 -14.33
C LEU A 121 -9.24 2.81 -15.31
N SER A 122 -8.48 1.83 -14.81
CA SER A 122 -7.64 0.96 -15.63
C SER A 122 -8.49 0.09 -16.57
N GLU A 123 -9.58 -0.50 -16.06
CA GLU A 123 -10.54 -1.28 -16.84
C GLU A 123 -11.28 -0.43 -17.88
N LYS A 124 -11.71 0.79 -17.51
CA LYS A 124 -12.26 1.79 -18.45
C LYS A 124 -11.26 2.13 -19.55
N SER A 125 -9.99 2.35 -19.18
CA SER A 125 -8.91 2.61 -20.15
C SER A 125 -8.76 1.44 -21.11
N LEU A 126 -8.63 0.21 -20.58
CA LEU A 126 -8.49 -0.99 -21.39
C LEU A 126 -9.65 -1.14 -22.38
N LYS A 127 -10.89 -0.92 -21.94
CA LYS A 127 -12.07 -0.98 -22.81
C LYS A 127 -11.98 0.04 -23.96
N ILE A 128 -11.73 1.32 -23.64
CA ILE A 128 -11.66 2.39 -24.64
C ILE A 128 -10.55 2.11 -25.65
N TYR A 129 -9.37 1.76 -25.17
CA TYR A 129 -8.22 1.54 -26.05
C TYR A 129 -8.35 0.26 -26.88
N SER A 130 -8.93 -0.82 -26.34
CA SER A 130 -9.22 -2.02 -27.14
C SER A 130 -10.17 -1.71 -28.29
N GLN A 131 -11.19 -0.89 -28.07
CA GLN A 131 -12.13 -0.47 -29.14
C GLN A 131 -11.47 0.44 -30.19
N VAL A 132 -10.51 1.26 -29.78
CA VAL A 132 -9.74 2.13 -30.70
C VAL A 132 -8.74 1.32 -31.52
N PHE A 133 -8.24 0.19 -31.02
CA PHE A 133 -7.22 -0.61 -31.69
C PHE A 133 -7.72 -1.91 -32.33
N ASP A 134 -9.01 -2.17 -32.28
CA ASP A 134 -9.64 -3.28 -32.98
C ASP A 134 -10.00 -2.83 -34.42
N PRO A 135 -9.32 -3.34 -35.46
CA PRO A 135 -9.54 -2.94 -36.85
C PRO A 135 -10.95 -3.26 -37.35
N GLU A 136 -11.56 -4.36 -36.88
CA GLU A 136 -12.90 -4.78 -37.28
C GLU A 136 -13.96 -3.85 -36.67
N GLN A 137 -13.77 -3.44 -35.41
CA GLN A 137 -14.67 -2.46 -34.78
C GLN A 137 -14.46 -1.04 -35.32
N MET A 138 -13.24 -0.65 -35.70
CA MET A 138 -12.97 0.71 -36.19
C MET A 138 -13.67 1.01 -37.52
N ASP A 139 -13.80 0.01 -38.41
CA ASP A 139 -14.53 0.14 -39.68
C ASP A 139 -16.07 0.14 -39.48
N GLU A 140 -16.58 -0.53 -38.44
CA GLU A 140 -18.00 -0.50 -38.06
C GLU A 140 -18.40 0.76 -37.26
N LEU A 141 -17.44 1.35 -36.52
CA LEU A 141 -17.66 2.53 -35.69
C LEU A 141 -17.72 3.79 -36.57
N GLY A 142 -18.92 4.28 -36.85
CA GLY A 142 -19.11 5.57 -37.53
C GLY A 142 -18.42 6.75 -36.81
N SER A 143 -18.18 7.84 -37.56
CA SER A 143 -17.42 9.03 -37.11
C SER A 143 -17.92 9.66 -35.80
N PHE A 144 -19.23 9.62 -35.55
CA PHE A 144 -19.83 10.08 -34.30
C PHE A 144 -19.39 9.24 -33.08
N THR A 145 -19.31 7.92 -33.25
CA THR A 145 -18.90 7.01 -32.17
C THR A 145 -17.40 7.10 -31.91
N GLN A 146 -16.59 7.29 -32.96
CA GLN A 146 -15.17 7.59 -32.82
C GLN A 146 -14.93 8.92 -32.06
N GLY A 147 -15.72 9.95 -32.35
CA GLY A 147 -15.68 11.23 -31.63
C GLY A 147 -15.98 11.09 -30.13
N LYS A 148 -16.93 10.23 -29.76
CA LYS A 148 -17.25 9.92 -28.36
C LYS A 148 -16.12 9.16 -27.65
N LEU A 149 -15.53 8.16 -28.29
CA LEU A 149 -14.40 7.40 -27.73
C LEU A 149 -13.18 8.29 -27.52
N ALA A 150 -12.87 9.15 -28.49
CA ALA A 150 -11.80 10.13 -28.37
C ALA A 150 -12.06 11.13 -27.23
N ALA A 151 -13.32 11.57 -27.05
CA ALA A 151 -13.70 12.44 -25.94
C ALA A 151 -13.53 11.77 -24.57
N GLU A 152 -13.93 10.50 -24.43
CA GLU A 152 -13.73 9.73 -23.19
C GLU A 152 -12.25 9.47 -22.90
N ALA A 153 -11.44 9.14 -23.92
CA ALA A 153 -10.01 8.95 -23.78
C ALA A 153 -9.30 10.21 -23.25
N ARG A 154 -9.78 11.41 -23.64
CA ARG A 154 -9.26 12.70 -23.17
C ARG A 154 -9.57 13.00 -21.70
N LYS A 155 -10.58 12.36 -21.09
CA LYS A 155 -10.91 12.53 -19.66
C LYS A 155 -10.03 11.68 -18.74
N LEU A 156 -9.51 10.56 -19.24
CA LEU A 156 -8.73 9.60 -18.45
C LEU A 156 -7.52 10.22 -17.72
N PRO A 157 -6.73 11.14 -18.30
CA PRO A 157 -5.59 11.75 -17.60
C PRO A 157 -6.01 12.56 -16.37
N GLU A 158 -7.11 13.31 -16.45
CA GLU A 158 -7.63 14.10 -15.33
C GLU A 158 -8.19 13.19 -14.23
N GLU A 159 -8.97 12.16 -14.60
CA GLU A 159 -9.46 11.14 -13.67
C GLU A 159 -8.28 10.46 -12.93
N ARG A 160 -7.18 10.16 -13.65
CA ARG A 160 -5.96 9.59 -13.05
C ARG A 160 -5.31 10.57 -12.08
N GLN A 161 -5.12 11.82 -12.47
CA GLN A 161 -4.53 12.85 -11.62
C GLN A 161 -5.31 13.05 -10.31
N ASN A 162 -6.65 12.96 -10.37
CA ASN A 162 -7.48 13.03 -9.18
C ASN A 162 -7.27 11.82 -8.26
N THR A 163 -7.13 10.61 -8.80
CA THR A 163 -6.77 9.44 -7.97
C THR A 163 -5.36 9.54 -7.38
N ASP A 164 -4.41 10.13 -8.10
CA ASP A 164 -3.04 10.33 -7.61
C ASP A 164 -2.98 11.31 -6.42
N ARG A 165 -3.83 12.34 -6.41
CA ARG A 165 -3.98 13.24 -5.24
C ARG A 165 -4.51 12.49 -4.02
N LEU A 166 -5.54 11.66 -4.20
CA LEU A 166 -6.08 10.84 -3.12
C LEU A 166 -5.05 9.84 -2.55
N LEU A 167 -4.11 9.37 -3.38
CA LEU A 167 -3.00 8.54 -2.91
C LEU A 167 -2.07 9.30 -1.95
N MET A 168 -1.79 10.57 -2.23
CA MET A 168 -1.03 11.43 -1.34
C MET A 168 -1.76 11.59 -0.01
N ASP A 169 -3.04 11.93 -0.02
CA ASP A 169 -3.86 12.08 1.19
C ASP A 169 -3.85 10.79 2.05
N ALA A 170 -3.95 9.64 1.39
CA ALA A 170 -3.85 8.34 2.06
C ALA A 170 -2.47 8.13 2.71
N ALA A 171 -1.38 8.53 2.06
CA ALA A 171 -0.03 8.46 2.63
C ALA A 171 0.13 9.36 3.86
N ILE A 172 -0.54 10.52 3.90
CA ILE A 172 -0.60 11.38 5.11
C ILE A 172 -1.26 10.61 6.26
N LEU A 173 -2.39 9.95 6.02
CA LEU A 173 -3.11 9.21 7.06
C LEU A 173 -2.33 7.99 7.57
N VAL A 174 -1.68 7.25 6.66
CA VAL A 174 -0.77 6.15 7.03
C VAL A 174 0.35 6.71 7.91
N THR A 175 0.93 7.85 7.55
CA THR A 175 1.96 8.52 8.34
C THR A 175 1.45 8.91 9.73
N HIS A 176 0.24 9.46 9.84
CA HIS A 176 -0.35 9.79 11.14
C HIS A 176 -0.56 8.58 12.04
N SER A 177 -0.82 7.40 11.48
CA SER A 177 -0.94 6.17 12.26
C SER A 177 0.35 5.79 12.99
N LEU A 178 1.50 6.31 12.56
CA LEU A 178 2.79 6.09 13.22
C LEU A 178 3.00 6.98 14.44
N TYR A 179 2.24 8.07 14.60
CA TYR A 179 2.41 8.98 15.73
C TYR A 179 1.68 8.47 16.97
N SER A 180 2.37 8.51 18.10
CA SER A 180 1.78 8.16 19.38
C SER A 180 0.94 9.32 19.91
N ASN A 181 -0.28 9.02 20.33
CA ASN A 181 -1.13 9.95 21.08
C ASN A 181 -0.80 9.97 22.58
N THR A 182 0.24 9.25 23.01
CA THR A 182 0.68 9.22 24.41
C THR A 182 1.79 10.25 24.61
N PRO A 183 1.60 11.26 25.48
CA PRO A 183 2.65 12.21 25.81
C PRO A 183 3.89 11.54 26.41
N ASP A 184 5.06 12.16 26.21
CA ASP A 184 6.27 11.80 26.94
C ASP A 184 6.23 12.33 28.39
N LYS A 185 7.34 12.15 29.13
CA LYS A 185 7.46 12.61 30.52
C LYS A 185 7.35 14.14 30.66
N GLU A 186 7.55 14.88 29.57
CA GLU A 186 7.45 16.34 29.50
C GLU A 186 6.08 16.80 28.95
N GLY A 187 5.13 15.87 28.73
CA GLY A 187 3.82 16.18 28.17
C GLY A 187 3.82 16.40 26.66
N ARG A 188 4.90 16.06 25.94
CA ARG A 188 5.06 16.33 24.50
C ARG A 188 4.66 15.13 23.65
N LEU A 189 3.98 15.38 22.53
CA LEU A 189 3.63 14.38 21.51
C LEU A 189 4.76 14.25 20.47
N ASN A 190 5.90 13.69 20.90
CA ASN A 190 7.11 13.57 20.09
C ASN A 190 7.54 12.10 19.90
N ARG A 191 6.59 11.15 19.98
CA ARG A 191 6.88 9.72 19.92
C ARG A 191 6.19 9.02 18.76
N LEU A 192 6.84 7.98 18.26
CA LEU A 192 6.26 7.00 17.33
C LEU A 192 5.65 5.83 18.11
N THR A 193 4.64 5.19 17.53
CA THR A 193 4.01 3.95 18.03
C THR A 193 4.88 2.71 17.82
N ILE A 194 5.87 2.82 16.93
CA ILE A 194 6.78 1.74 16.52
C ILE A 194 8.13 1.82 17.25
N THR A 195 8.81 0.68 17.37
CA THR A 195 10.17 0.55 17.92
C THR A 195 11.24 1.04 16.96
N ALA A 196 12.46 1.30 17.47
CA ALA A 196 13.60 1.70 16.64
C ALA A 196 13.97 0.63 15.61
N ARG A 197 13.81 -0.65 15.96
CA ARG A 197 14.03 -1.79 15.04
C ARG A 197 13.03 -1.79 13.89
N GLU A 198 11.74 -1.59 14.17
CA GLU A 198 10.68 -1.50 13.16
C GLU A 198 10.88 -0.28 12.25
N ARG A 199 11.17 0.87 12.85
CA ARG A 199 11.53 2.11 12.14
C ARG A 199 12.67 1.89 11.15
N GLY A 200 13.76 1.25 11.58
CA GLY A 200 14.89 0.94 10.70
C GLY A 200 14.57 -0.06 9.58
N LYS A 201 13.60 -0.96 9.77
CA LYS A 201 13.12 -1.85 8.69
C LYS A 201 12.32 -1.08 7.65
N LEU A 202 11.42 -0.19 8.07
CA LEU A 202 10.62 0.63 7.15
C LEU A 202 11.51 1.57 6.32
N ILE A 203 12.50 2.21 6.95
CA ILE A 203 13.44 3.09 6.22
C ILE A 203 14.19 2.29 5.15
N ARG A 204 14.74 1.12 5.49
CA ARG A 204 15.43 0.26 4.50
C ARG A 204 14.51 -0.18 3.36
N GLN A 205 13.26 -0.52 3.65
CA GLN A 205 12.28 -0.84 2.61
C GLN A 205 12.03 0.34 1.67
N ILE A 206 11.99 1.57 2.22
CA ILE A 206 11.87 2.78 1.41
C ILE A 206 13.10 2.96 0.52
N ASP A 207 14.31 2.86 1.09
CA ASP A 207 15.58 2.98 0.36
C ASP A 207 15.73 1.94 -0.76
N GLU A 208 15.22 0.73 -0.57
CA GLU A 208 15.35 -0.37 -1.53
C GLU A 208 14.43 -0.20 -2.76
N TYR A 209 13.20 0.25 -2.55
CA TYR A 209 12.18 0.24 -3.61
C TYR A 209 11.86 1.62 -4.20
N PHE A 210 12.19 2.70 -3.50
CA PHE A 210 11.80 4.05 -3.86
C PHE A 210 13.03 4.93 -4.07
N SER A 211 13.00 5.67 -5.17
CA SER A 211 14.04 6.61 -5.57
C SER A 211 13.52 8.02 -5.37
N ALA A 212 14.37 8.99 -5.02
CA ALA A 212 13.94 10.35 -4.74
C ALA A 212 13.08 10.95 -5.88
N LYS A 213 11.76 11.02 -5.63
CA LYS A 213 10.73 11.83 -6.32
C LYS A 213 10.62 11.67 -7.85
N VAL A 214 10.63 10.45 -8.37
CA VAL A 214 10.41 10.20 -9.82
C VAL A 214 8.92 10.02 -10.15
N THR A 215 8.14 9.51 -9.19
CA THR A 215 6.73 9.17 -9.35
C THR A 215 5.90 9.56 -8.13
N ILE A 216 4.56 9.57 -8.25
CA ILE A 216 3.64 9.83 -7.12
C ILE A 216 3.88 8.83 -5.97
N PRO A 217 3.99 7.50 -6.22
CA PRO A 217 4.34 6.55 -5.16
C PRO A 217 5.68 6.82 -4.48
N ASP A 218 6.70 7.33 -5.19
CA ASP A 218 7.96 7.73 -4.57
C ASP A 218 7.78 8.89 -3.60
N ALA A 219 6.94 9.88 -3.94
CA ALA A 219 6.63 10.99 -3.06
C ALA A 219 5.81 10.56 -1.83
N CYS A 220 4.89 9.62 -1.97
CA CYS A 220 4.19 9.01 -0.84
C CYS A 220 5.17 8.28 0.11
N ALA A 221 6.10 7.50 -0.44
CA ALA A 221 7.12 6.81 0.37
C ALA A 221 8.07 7.80 1.06
N GLU A 222 8.46 8.88 0.38
CA GLU A 222 9.28 9.94 0.94
C GLU A 222 8.59 10.68 2.09
N GLN A 223 7.27 10.90 2.00
CA GLN A 223 6.51 11.47 3.12
C GLN A 223 6.59 10.59 4.37
N ILE A 224 6.44 9.27 4.21
CA ILE A 224 6.61 8.32 5.32
C ILE A 224 8.04 8.36 5.84
N ARG A 225 9.05 8.42 4.95
CA ARG A 225 10.46 8.55 5.32
C ARG A 225 10.71 9.77 6.20
N GLN A 226 10.13 10.92 5.87
CA GLN A 226 10.30 12.16 6.64
C GLN A 226 9.76 12.03 8.06
N ALA A 227 8.61 11.39 8.24
CA ALA A 227 8.09 11.09 9.57
C ALA A 227 9.00 10.10 10.33
N LEU A 228 9.51 9.08 9.63
CA LEU A 228 10.41 8.08 10.18
C LEU A 228 11.83 8.60 10.42
N THR A 229 12.26 9.73 9.89
CA THR A 229 13.62 10.27 10.07
C THR A 229 13.63 11.59 10.83
N GLY A 230 12.45 12.18 11.04
CA GLY A 230 12.27 13.42 11.78
C GLY A 230 12.51 13.27 13.29
N LYS A 231 12.12 14.34 14.00
CA LYS A 231 12.36 14.57 15.43
C LYS A 231 11.69 13.60 16.41
N TYR A 232 10.86 12.67 15.92
CA TYR A 232 10.11 11.76 16.77
C TYR A 232 10.99 10.63 17.30
N LYS A 233 10.91 10.34 18.60
CA LYS A 233 11.57 9.20 19.24
C LYS A 233 10.76 7.92 19.02
N SER A 234 11.43 6.79 18.83
CA SER A 234 10.76 5.49 18.75
C SER A 234 10.18 5.08 20.11
N ARG A 235 9.21 4.16 20.13
CA ARG A 235 8.48 3.72 21.34
C ARG A 235 9.38 3.26 22.48
N ASP A 236 10.51 2.64 22.14
CA ASP A 236 11.50 2.04 23.03
C ASP A 236 12.61 3.01 23.48
N GLN A 237 12.68 4.22 22.93
CA GLN A 237 13.72 5.22 23.25
C GLN A 237 13.28 6.16 24.39
N ARG A 238 12.76 5.59 25.49
CA ARG A 238 12.15 6.33 26.61
C ARG A 238 13.14 7.07 27.50
#